data_AF-A0A920JG95-F1
#
_entry.id   AF-A0A920JG95-F1
#
_cell.length_a   1.000
_cell.length_b   1.000
_cell.length_c   1.000
_cell.angle_alpha   90.00
_cell.angle_beta   90.00
_cell.angle_gamma   90.00
#
_symmetry.space_group_name_H-M   'P 1'
#
loop_
_entity.id
_entity.type
_entity.pdbx_description
1 polymer ?
#
loop_
_entity_poly.entity_id
_entity_poly.type
_entity_poly.pdbx_seq_one_letter_code
_entity_poly.pdbx_strand_id
1 'polypeptide(L)'
;MVMGFEVLFDDLSQTGLIEDSLKYFGKILTQIIGILIFYINQFHLGTGSMEGSIPALVDSGMIQYYIQVADSSGRSETSPMAGWHTFFAHPTDACDEWLVGDLDNSGDLNVFDILLLSEVANNNGSGICPASVADINNDDMITVVDIVFLVNIILNP
;
A
#
# COMPACT_ATOMS: atom_id res chain seq x y z
N MET A 1 -0.56 -3.63 10.46
CA MET A 1 -2.02 -3.39 10.49
C MET A 1 -2.45 -2.55 9.30
N VAL A 2 -3.48 -2.98 8.58
CA VAL A 2 -4.04 -2.28 7.39
C VAL A 2 -5.35 -1.60 7.83
N MET A 3 -5.60 -0.36 7.40
CA MET A 3 -6.85 0.33 7.74
C MET A 3 -8.00 -0.20 6.86
N GLY A 4 -8.96 -0.87 7.48
CA GLY A 4 -10.24 -1.22 6.86
C GLY A 4 -11.20 -0.03 6.86
N PHE A 5 -12.02 0.10 5.83
CA PHE A 5 -13.12 1.04 5.78
C PHE A 5 -14.36 0.41 5.17
N GLU A 6 -15.53 0.85 5.63
CA GLU A 6 -16.83 0.47 5.07
C GLU A 6 -17.48 1.70 4.43
N VAL A 7 -18.06 1.51 3.25
CA VAL A 7 -18.83 2.53 2.54
C VAL A 7 -20.24 2.02 2.32
N LEU A 8 -21.22 2.79 2.80
CA LEU A 8 -22.64 2.49 2.62
C LEU A 8 -23.17 3.24 1.39
N PHE A 9 -23.90 2.53 0.54
CA PHE A 9 -24.56 3.09 -0.64
C PHE A 9 -26.08 3.04 -0.47
N ASP A 10 -26.72 4.13 -0.90
CA ASP A 10 -28.18 4.20 -0.99
C ASP A 10 -28.58 4.31 -2.46
N ASP A 11 -29.30 3.30 -2.97
CA ASP A 11 -29.80 3.29 -4.34
C ASP A 11 -31.05 4.16 -4.44
N LEU A 12 -30.83 5.46 -4.65
CA LEU A 12 -31.90 6.43 -4.86
C LEU A 12 -32.67 6.21 -6.18
N SER A 13 -32.09 5.48 -7.15
CA SER A 13 -32.74 5.16 -8.42
C SER A 13 -33.76 4.03 -8.29
N GLN A 14 -33.58 3.16 -7.28
CA GLN A 14 -34.32 1.91 -7.08
C GLN A 14 -34.24 0.95 -8.28
N THR A 15 -33.18 1.05 -9.08
CA THR A 15 -32.95 0.20 -10.26
C THR A 15 -31.93 -0.91 -10.00
N GLY A 16 -31.29 -0.91 -8.83
CA GLY A 16 -30.22 -1.83 -8.46
C GLY A 16 -28.84 -1.31 -8.88
N LEU A 17 -27.86 -1.49 -7.99
CA LEU A 17 -26.46 -1.14 -8.24
C LEU A 17 -25.79 -2.16 -9.17
N ILE A 18 -24.86 -1.69 -10.01
CA ILE A 18 -24.04 -2.57 -10.85
C ILE A 18 -22.75 -2.88 -10.10
N GLU A 19 -22.53 -4.15 -9.77
CA GLU A 19 -21.43 -4.61 -8.91
C GLU A 19 -20.05 -4.28 -9.49
N ASP A 20 -19.86 -4.50 -10.79
CA ASP A 20 -18.59 -4.26 -11.49
C ASP A 20 -18.34 -2.79 -11.86
N SER A 21 -19.28 -1.89 -11.53
CA SER A 21 -19.15 -0.46 -11.84
C SER A 21 -18.45 0.35 -10.76
N LEU A 22 -18.26 -0.26 -9.58
CA LEU A 22 -17.66 0.36 -8.42
C LEU A 22 -16.17 0.56 -8.63
N LYS A 23 -15.69 1.80 -8.46
CA LYS A 23 -14.28 2.11 -8.56
C LYS A 23 -13.84 2.96 -7.38
N TYR A 24 -12.79 2.51 -6.72
CA TYR A 24 -12.05 3.30 -5.75
C TYR A 24 -10.74 3.76 -6.40
N PHE A 25 -10.50 5.07 -6.38
CA PHE A 25 -9.23 5.64 -6.83
C PHE A 25 -8.61 6.38 -5.67
N GLY A 26 -7.49 5.87 -5.16
CA GLY A 26 -6.71 6.51 -4.11
C GLY A 26 -5.37 7.02 -4.63
N LYS A 27 -4.87 8.10 -4.03
CA LYS A 27 -3.46 8.46 -4.08
C LYS A 27 -2.96 8.91 -2.72
N ILE A 28 -1.70 8.58 -2.43
CA ILE A 28 -1.01 9.04 -1.24
C ILE A 28 -0.05 10.15 -1.66
N LEU A 29 -0.14 11.28 -0.98
CA LEU A 29 0.82 12.37 -1.07
C LEU A 29 1.78 12.22 0.12
N THR A 30 2.86 11.47 -0.06
CA THR A 30 3.96 11.40 0.92
C THR A 30 5.06 12.40 0.56
N GLN A 31 5.94 12.69 1.50
CA GLN A 31 7.09 13.57 1.26
C GLN A 31 8.21 12.89 0.47
N ILE A 32 8.22 11.54 0.41
CA ILE A 32 9.36 10.74 -0.04
C ILE A 32 9.01 9.91 -1.29
N ILE A 33 7.80 9.35 -1.36
CA ILE A 33 7.32 8.45 -2.40
C ILE A 33 6.23 9.17 -3.20
N GLY A 34 6.35 9.15 -4.53
CA GLY A 34 5.39 9.76 -5.45
C GLY A 34 3.95 9.23 -5.32
N ILE A 35 3.09 9.61 -6.27
CA ILE A 35 1.67 9.23 -6.29
C ILE A 35 1.53 7.70 -6.36
N LEU A 36 1.21 7.04 -5.25
CA LEU A 36 0.82 5.62 -5.25
C LEU A 36 -0.67 5.50 -5.58
N ILE A 37 -1.02 4.92 -6.73
CA ILE A 37 -2.42 4.67 -7.12
C ILE A 37 -2.80 3.26 -6.70
N PHE A 38 -3.91 3.11 -5.97
CA PHE A 38 -4.45 1.81 -5.59
C PHE A 38 -5.92 1.67 -5.96
N TYR A 39 -6.30 0.42 -6.28
CA TYR A 39 -7.63 0.00 -6.68
C TYR A 39 -8.12 -1.07 -5.70
N ILE A 40 -9.37 -0.94 -5.24
CA ILE A 40 -9.99 -1.91 -4.34
C ILE A 40 -11.17 -2.54 -5.08
N ASN A 41 -11.19 -3.87 -5.15
CA ASN A 41 -12.15 -4.65 -5.93
C ASN A 41 -12.94 -5.65 -5.08
N GLN A 42 -13.07 -5.46 -3.77
CA GLN A 42 -13.82 -6.37 -2.91
C GLN A 42 -15.17 -5.75 -2.53
N PHE A 43 -16.24 -6.27 -3.13
CA PHE A 43 -17.61 -5.84 -2.90
C PHE A 43 -18.43 -6.98 -2.28
N HIS A 44 -19.29 -6.66 -1.31
CA HIS A 44 -20.20 -7.64 -0.71
C HIS A 44 -21.66 -7.28 -1.07
N LEU A 45 -22.25 -8.07 -1.96
CA LEU A 45 -23.58 -7.84 -2.56
C LEU A 45 -24.73 -7.70 -1.55
N GLY A 46 -24.61 -8.31 -0.38
CA GLY A 46 -25.76 -8.58 0.50
C GLY A 46 -26.29 -7.37 1.26
N THR A 47 -25.53 -6.27 1.36
CA THR A 47 -25.78 -5.21 2.36
C THR A 47 -25.82 -3.80 1.77
N GLY A 48 -25.52 -3.62 0.48
CA GLY A 48 -25.29 -2.27 -0.07
C GLY A 48 -24.05 -1.59 0.54
N SER A 49 -23.11 -2.39 1.07
CA SER A 49 -21.87 -1.91 1.65
C SER A 49 -20.64 -2.46 0.93
N MET A 50 -19.61 -1.62 0.82
CA MET A 50 -18.29 -2.02 0.32
C MET A 50 -17.30 -1.97 1.47
N GLU A 51 -16.52 -3.05 1.60
CA GLU A 51 -15.36 -3.07 2.47
C GLU A 51 -14.10 -2.90 1.62
N GLY A 52 -13.22 -2.02 2.06
CA GLY A 52 -11.94 -1.80 1.43
C GLY A 52 -10.84 -1.71 2.45
N SER A 53 -9.60 -1.83 1.96
CA SER A 53 -8.42 -1.64 2.77
C SER A 53 -7.49 -0.62 2.13
N ILE A 54 -6.99 0.30 2.94
CA ILE A 54 -5.99 1.27 2.53
C ILE A 54 -4.62 0.61 2.74
N PRO A 55 -3.76 0.53 1.72
CA PRO A 55 -2.48 -0.18 1.84
C PRO A 55 -1.64 0.39 2.99
N ALA A 56 -0.76 -0.46 3.53
CA ALA A 56 0.15 -0.07 4.58
C ALA A 56 1.01 1.14 4.18
N LEU A 57 1.30 1.98 5.17
CA LEU A 57 2.02 3.23 5.04
C LEU A 57 3.29 3.18 5.88
N VAL A 58 4.42 3.56 5.30
CA VAL A 58 5.69 3.71 6.02
C VAL A 58 5.97 5.13 6.50
N ASP A 59 5.31 6.11 5.89
CA ASP A 59 5.37 7.50 6.34
C ASP A 59 3.95 8.07 6.45
N SER A 60 3.83 9.08 7.28
CA SER A 60 2.63 9.89 7.40
C SER A 60 2.35 10.64 6.09
N GLY A 61 1.09 10.78 5.72
CA GLY A 61 0.74 11.40 4.46
C GLY A 61 -0.72 11.78 4.36
N MET A 62 -0.99 12.65 3.38
CA MET A 62 -2.36 12.96 3.00
C MET A 62 -2.85 11.94 1.98
N ILE A 63 -3.92 11.24 2.32
CA ILE A 63 -4.60 10.32 1.41
C ILE A 63 -5.74 11.08 0.74
N GLN A 64 -5.78 11.01 -0.59
CA GLN A 64 -6.85 11.55 -1.40
C GLN A 64 -7.53 10.41 -2.15
N TYR A 65 -8.86 10.30 -2.05
CA TYR A 65 -9.60 9.29 -2.78
C TYR A 65 -10.98 9.77 -3.24
N TYR A 66 -11.53 9.10 -4.25
CA TYR A 66 -12.93 9.20 -4.59
C TYR A 66 -13.48 7.82 -4.94
N ILE A 67 -14.80 7.70 -4.85
CA ILE A 67 -15.53 6.49 -5.15
C ILE A 67 -16.48 6.79 -6.31
N GLN A 68 -16.58 5.88 -7.26
CA GLN A 68 -17.55 5.93 -8.36
C GLN A 68 -18.44 4.70 -8.30
N VAL A 69 -19.73 4.87 -8.54
CA VAL A 69 -20.72 3.77 -8.68
C VAL A 69 -21.59 4.04 -9.89
N ALA A 70 -22.10 2.97 -10.53
CA ALA A 70 -23.18 3.05 -11.48
C ALA A 70 -24.38 2.18 -11.07
N ASP A 71 -25.57 2.60 -11.48
CA ASP A 71 -26.82 1.87 -11.30
C ASP A 71 -27.33 1.31 -12.64
N SER A 72 -28.35 0.45 -12.56
CA SER A 72 -28.98 -0.17 -13.73
C SER A 72 -29.80 0.82 -14.57
N SER A 73 -29.98 2.06 -14.11
CA SER A 73 -30.56 3.14 -14.92
C SER A 73 -29.56 3.70 -15.94
N GLY A 74 -28.28 3.32 -15.81
CA GLY A 74 -27.19 3.79 -16.65
C GLY A 74 -26.54 5.08 -16.15
N ARG A 75 -26.87 5.53 -14.93
CA ARG A 75 -26.24 6.69 -14.31
C ARG A 75 -24.99 6.24 -13.57
N SER A 76 -23.97 7.10 -13.57
CA SER A 76 -22.78 6.92 -12.75
C SER A 76 -22.51 8.19 -11.96
N GLU A 77 -22.35 8.02 -10.65
CA GLU A 77 -22.16 9.11 -9.71
C GLU A 77 -20.85 8.89 -8.94
N THR A 78 -20.31 9.99 -8.42
CA THR A 78 -19.05 9.98 -7.65
C THR A 78 -19.22 10.63 -6.29
N SER A 79 -18.42 10.16 -5.33
CA SER A 79 -18.30 10.74 -4.00
C SER A 79 -16.83 11.06 -3.71
N PRO A 80 -16.48 12.35 -3.52
CA PRO A 80 -17.35 13.53 -3.63
C PRO A 80 -17.80 13.78 -5.08
N MET A 81 -18.87 14.56 -5.28
CA MET A 81 -19.39 14.91 -6.61
C MET A 81 -18.34 15.60 -7.51
N ALA A 82 -17.36 16.28 -6.89
CA ALA A 82 -16.15 16.76 -7.54
C ALA A 82 -15.00 16.79 -6.53
N GLY A 83 -13.79 16.45 -6.98
CA GLY A 83 -12.59 16.48 -6.14
C GLY A 83 -12.35 15.17 -5.39
N TRP A 84 -11.88 15.27 -4.15
CA TRP A 84 -11.34 14.15 -3.38
C TRP A 84 -11.80 14.22 -1.92
N HIS A 85 -12.21 13.07 -1.37
CA HIS A 85 -12.13 12.87 0.07
C HIS A 85 -10.67 12.93 0.48
N THR A 86 -10.39 13.57 1.61
CA THR A 86 -9.01 13.83 2.04
C THR A 86 -8.89 13.64 3.54
N PHE A 87 -7.90 12.86 3.98
CA PHE A 87 -7.57 12.71 5.40
C PHE A 87 -6.07 12.50 5.60
N PHE A 88 -5.58 12.80 6.80
CA PHE A 88 -4.20 12.56 7.19
C PHE A 88 -4.09 11.17 7.83
N ALA A 89 -3.15 10.37 7.34
CA ALA A 89 -2.88 9.03 7.85
C ALA A 89 -1.49 8.98 8.49
N HIS A 90 -1.39 8.29 9.62
CA HIS A 90 -0.12 7.99 10.27
C HIS A 90 0.49 6.69 9.69
N PRO A 91 1.81 6.47 9.87
CA PRO A 91 2.44 5.22 9.48
C PRO A 91 1.76 4.02 10.15
N THR A 92 1.71 2.92 9.42
CA THR A 92 1.28 1.62 9.94
C THR A 92 2.49 0.88 10.49
N ASP A 93 2.25 -0.02 11.43
CA ASP A 93 3.20 -1.00 11.99
C ASP A 93 3.54 -2.16 11.04
N ALA A 94 3.26 -2.03 9.73
CA ALA A 94 3.37 -3.14 8.77
C ALA A 94 4.81 -3.62 8.54
N CYS A 95 5.79 -2.76 8.80
CA CYS A 95 7.21 -3.08 8.62
C CYS A 95 7.93 -3.36 9.95
N ASP A 96 7.26 -3.17 11.10
CA ASP A 96 7.89 -3.27 12.42
C ASP A 96 8.33 -4.70 12.76
N GLU A 97 7.69 -5.70 12.16
CA GLU A 97 7.96 -7.12 12.38
C GLU A 97 8.97 -7.72 11.39
N TRP A 98 9.46 -6.95 10.41
CA TRP A 98 10.38 -7.47 9.40
C TRP A 98 11.77 -7.69 10.01
N LEU A 99 12.38 -8.82 9.69
CA LEU A 99 13.73 -9.13 10.13
C LEU A 99 14.75 -8.30 9.34
N VAL A 100 15.74 -7.72 10.03
CA VAL A 100 16.86 -7.01 9.39
C VAL A 100 17.54 -7.95 8.38
N GLY A 101 17.65 -7.51 7.13
CA GLY A 101 18.22 -8.30 6.04
C GLY A 101 17.26 -9.24 5.30
N ASP A 102 16.02 -9.42 5.76
CA ASP A 102 14.97 -10.18 5.06
C ASP A 102 14.07 -9.20 4.28
N LEU A 103 14.46 -8.92 3.04
CA LEU A 103 13.87 -7.85 2.23
C LEU A 103 12.63 -8.29 1.45
N ASP A 104 12.33 -9.59 1.39
CA ASP A 104 11.06 -10.10 0.87
C ASP A 104 10.11 -10.60 1.96
N ASN A 105 10.51 -10.51 3.23
CA ASN A 105 9.75 -10.96 4.40
C ASN A 105 9.34 -12.44 4.27
N SER A 106 10.24 -13.26 3.74
CA SER A 106 10.05 -14.72 3.58
C SER A 106 10.38 -15.50 4.86
N GLY A 107 11.09 -14.88 5.80
CA GLY A 107 11.60 -15.49 7.03
C GLY A 107 12.97 -16.12 6.89
N ASP A 108 13.57 -16.12 5.69
CA ASP A 108 14.84 -16.79 5.38
C ASP A 108 15.84 -15.79 4.76
N LEU A 109 17.01 -15.59 5.39
CA LEU A 109 18.09 -14.80 4.81
C LEU A 109 18.80 -15.57 3.69
N ASN A 110 18.67 -15.12 2.46
CA ASN A 110 19.22 -15.81 1.29
C ASN A 110 19.60 -14.86 0.14
N VAL A 111 19.91 -15.43 -1.04
CA VAL A 111 20.38 -14.66 -2.19
C VAL A 111 19.34 -13.70 -2.77
N PHE A 112 18.04 -13.94 -2.57
CA PHE A 112 16.99 -13.03 -2.99
C PHE A 112 17.06 -11.70 -2.24
N ASP A 113 17.38 -11.73 -0.94
CA ASP A 113 17.56 -10.52 -0.14
C ASP A 113 18.73 -9.67 -0.62
N ILE A 114 19.83 -10.32 -1.04
CA ILE A 114 20.98 -9.62 -1.63
C ILE A 114 20.58 -8.89 -2.92
N LEU A 115 19.76 -9.54 -3.76
CA LEU A 115 19.28 -8.94 -5.01
C LEU A 115 18.39 -7.73 -4.71
N LEU A 116 17.43 -7.87 -3.79
CA LEU A 116 16.56 -6.76 -3.38
C LEU A 116 17.35 -5.63 -2.74
N LEU A 117 18.34 -5.94 -1.90
CA LEU A 117 19.17 -4.94 -1.25
C LEU A 117 19.99 -4.16 -2.27
N SER A 118 20.44 -4.82 -3.35
CA SER A 118 21.11 -4.16 -4.46
C SER A 118 20.21 -3.18 -5.21
N GLU A 119 18.91 -3.46 -5.30
CA GLU A 119 17.94 -2.54 -5.90
C GLU A 119 17.69 -1.35 -4.97
N VAL A 120 17.48 -1.59 -3.68
CA VAL A 120 17.27 -0.54 -2.66
C VAL A 120 18.47 0.39 -2.60
N ALA A 121 19.70 -0.14 -2.51
CA ALA A 121 20.93 0.65 -2.47
C ALA A 121 21.14 1.51 -3.74
N ASN A 122 20.53 1.13 -4.87
CA ASN A 122 20.55 1.89 -6.12
C ASN A 122 19.35 2.85 -6.28
N ASN A 123 18.55 3.07 -5.24
CA ASN A 123 17.29 3.83 -5.28
C ASN A 123 16.28 3.29 -6.32
N ASN A 124 16.38 2.01 -6.65
CA ASN A 124 15.47 1.30 -7.56
C ASN A 124 14.59 0.27 -6.83
N GLY A 125 14.74 0.17 -5.50
CA GLY A 125 13.96 -0.75 -4.68
C GLY A 125 12.45 -0.49 -4.83
N SER A 126 11.70 -1.58 -4.97
CA SER A 126 10.24 -1.55 -5.05
C SER A 126 9.63 -2.04 -3.74
N GLY A 127 8.42 -1.56 -3.42
CA GLY A 127 7.72 -1.92 -2.18
C GLY A 127 7.86 -0.87 -1.09
N ILE A 128 7.19 -1.12 0.04
CA ILE A 128 7.09 -0.16 1.14
C ILE A 128 8.11 -0.44 2.26
N CYS A 129 8.33 -1.70 2.62
CA CYS A 129 9.17 -2.10 3.76
C CYS A 129 10.63 -2.46 3.45
N PRO A 130 11.08 -2.84 2.23
CA PRO A 130 12.46 -3.30 2.05
C PRO A 130 13.54 -2.31 2.53
N ALA A 131 13.30 -1.01 2.39
CA ALA A 131 14.22 0.03 2.86
C ALA A 131 14.33 0.10 4.40
N SER A 132 13.30 -0.32 5.16
CA SER A 132 13.33 -0.23 6.63
C SER A 132 14.20 -1.31 7.29
N VAL A 133 14.58 -2.35 6.54
CA VAL A 133 15.39 -3.49 7.01
C VAL A 133 16.70 -3.64 6.23
N ALA A 134 17.04 -2.65 5.41
CA ALA A 134 18.17 -2.68 4.48
C ALA A 134 19.47 -2.10 5.04
N ASP A 135 19.43 -1.35 6.14
CA ASP A 135 20.62 -0.88 6.85
C ASP A 135 21.10 -1.99 7.80
N ILE A 136 22.04 -2.80 7.32
CA ILE A 136 22.48 -4.04 7.98
C ILE A 136 23.56 -3.75 9.03
N ASN A 137 24.37 -2.70 8.81
CA ASN A 137 25.42 -2.30 9.74
C ASN A 137 24.97 -1.18 10.71
N ASN A 138 23.73 -0.68 10.57
CA ASN A 138 23.09 0.33 11.40
C ASN A 138 23.90 1.64 11.45
N ASP A 139 24.37 2.10 10.27
CA ASP A 139 25.11 3.35 10.11
C ASP A 139 24.29 4.50 9.49
N ASP A 140 22.97 4.30 9.38
CA ASP A 140 21.99 5.19 8.78
C ASP A 140 22.14 5.38 7.26
N MET A 141 22.97 4.58 6.57
CA MET A 141 23.18 4.65 5.13
C MET A 141 23.06 3.29 4.43
N ILE A 142 22.07 3.15 3.54
CA ILE A 142 21.93 1.95 2.71
C ILE A 142 22.89 1.99 1.52
N THR A 143 23.96 1.21 1.56
CA THR A 143 25.03 1.20 0.54
C THR A 143 25.47 -0.22 0.16
N VAL A 144 26.50 -0.32 -0.69
CA VAL A 144 27.15 -1.61 -1.00
C VAL A 144 27.79 -2.26 0.23
N VAL A 145 28.05 -1.51 1.31
CA VAL A 145 28.59 -2.06 2.55
C VAL A 145 27.56 -3.01 3.17
N ASP A 146 26.29 -2.64 3.23
CA ASP A 146 25.20 -3.48 3.73
C ASP A 146 25.09 -4.81 2.99
N ILE A 147 25.28 -4.78 1.66
CA ILE A 147 25.30 -5.99 0.83
C ILE A 147 26.41 -6.94 1.28
N VAL A 148 27.62 -6.41 1.56
CA VAL A 148 28.74 -7.24 2.02
C VAL A 148 28.46 -7.83 3.40
N PHE A 149 27.82 -7.07 4.29
CA PHE A 149 27.41 -7.57 5.60
C PHE A 149 26.37 -8.68 5.48
N LEU A 150 25.34 -8.50 4.66
CA LEU A 150 24.30 -9.52 4.43
C LEU A 150 24.90 -10.80 3.82
N VAL A 151 25.80 -10.69 2.83
CA VAL A 151 26.54 -11.83 2.28
C VAL A 151 27.33 -12.56 3.37
N ASN A 152 27.97 -11.82 4.28
CA ASN A 152 28.75 -12.43 5.36
C ASN A 152 27.84 -13.17 6.35
N ILE A 153 26.65 -12.66 6.66
CA ILE A 153 25.64 -13.33 7.50
C ILE A 153 25.16 -14.62 6.83
N ILE A 154 24.83 -14.58 5.54
CA ILE A 154 24.34 -15.76 4.79
C ILE A 154 25.41 -16.85 4.68
N LEU A 155 26.68 -16.47 4.45
CA LEU A 155 27.78 -17.42 4.31
C LEU A 155 28.31 -17.94 5.65
N ASN A 156 28.10 -17.19 6.74
CA ASN A 156 28.52 -17.53 8.11
C ASN A 156 27.37 -17.31 9.10
N PRO A 157 26.33 -18.17 9.06
CA PRO A 157 25.12 -18.03 9.89
C PRO A 157 25.35 -18.22 11.38
#